data_AF-A0A955XQ81-F1
#
_entry.id   AF-A0A955XQ81-F1
#
_cell.length_a   1.000
_cell.length_b   1.000
_cell.length_c   1.000
_cell.angle_alpha   90.00
_cell.angle_beta   90.00
_cell.angle_gamma   90.00
#
_symmetry.space_group_name_H-M   'P 1'
#
loop_
_entity.id
_entity.type
_entity.pdbx_description
1 polymer ?
#
loop_
_entity_poly.entity_id
_entity_poly.type
_entity_poly.pdbx_seq_one_letter_code
_entity_poly.pdbx_strand_id
1 'polypeptide(L)'
;MTTTPYHNKESFLRATKKLIDQAQRQGRADDLDRVVSHLTDAGGPLNQLGQLMILLDEDWRLMLQTEIEAYRRWHSQKGHEIADEQIMREMFSAYQEVRGS
;
A
#
# COMPACT_ATOMS: atom_id res chain seq x y z
N MET A 1 -19.19 -2.29 17.86
CA MET A 1 -19.10 -3.21 16.71
C MET A 1 -18.69 -2.36 15.51
N THR A 2 -17.40 -2.27 15.22
CA THR A 2 -16.90 -1.53 14.04
C THR A 2 -17.11 -2.41 12.82
N THR A 3 -18.05 -2.00 11.97
CA THR A 3 -18.32 -2.56 10.66
C THR A 3 -17.01 -2.70 9.89
N THR A 4 -16.62 -3.92 9.55
CA THR A 4 -15.51 -4.17 8.63
C THR A 4 -15.88 -3.51 7.30
N PRO A 5 -15.20 -2.43 6.86
CA PRO A 5 -15.60 -1.76 5.64
C PRO A 5 -15.48 -2.76 4.48
N TYR A 6 -16.37 -2.68 3.50
CA TYR A 6 -16.27 -3.49 2.29
C TYR A 6 -14.94 -3.14 1.60
N HIS A 7 -13.93 -4.01 1.71
CA HIS A 7 -12.58 -3.79 1.17
C HIS A 7 -12.54 -4.10 -0.33
N ASN A 8 -13.26 -3.30 -1.12
CA ASN A 8 -13.10 -3.25 -2.56
C ASN A 8 -11.83 -2.44 -2.92
N LYS A 9 -11.50 -2.39 -4.21
CA LYS A 9 -10.35 -1.61 -4.72
C LYS A 9 -10.37 -0.15 -4.25
N GLU A 10 -11.53 0.51 -4.26
CA GLU A 10 -11.64 1.92 -3.85
C GLU A 10 -11.34 2.13 -2.37
N SER A 11 -11.80 1.23 -1.49
CA SER A 11 -11.50 1.26 -0.06
C SER A 11 -10.00 1.07 0.19
N PHE A 12 -9.37 0.12 -0.51
CA PHE A 12 -7.92 -0.12 -0.43
C PHE A 12 -7.11 1.11 -0.88
N LEU A 13 -7.47 1.72 -2.02
CA LEU A 13 -6.82 2.94 -2.50
C LEU A 13 -7.02 4.09 -1.52
N ARG A 14 -8.23 4.25 -0.96
CA ARG A 14 -8.50 5.29 0.05
C ARG A 14 -7.65 5.11 1.30
N ALA A 15 -7.51 3.87 1.80
CA ALA A 15 -6.67 3.57 2.95
C ALA A 15 -5.20 3.88 2.65
N THR A 16 -4.72 3.48 1.48
CA THR A 16 -3.35 3.78 1.01
C THR A 16 -3.09 5.28 0.94
N LYS A 17 -4.00 6.05 0.33
CA LYS A 17 -3.91 7.53 0.27
C LYS A 17 -3.90 8.17 1.64
N LYS A 18 -4.70 7.64 2.58
CA LYS A 18 -4.73 8.14 3.97
C LYS A 18 -3.40 7.89 4.69
N LEU A 19 -2.75 6.74 4.47
CA LEU A 19 -1.42 6.47 5.02
C LEU A 19 -0.37 7.44 4.46
N ILE A 20 -0.43 7.72 3.16
CA ILE A 20 0.45 8.69 2.50
C ILE A 20 0.25 10.11 3.05
N ASP A 21 -1.00 10.57 3.18
CA ASP A 21 -1.33 11.88 3.77
C ASP A 21 -0.91 11.96 5.26
N GLN A 22 -1.07 10.86 6.02
CA GLN A 22 -0.57 10.79 7.39
C GLN A 22 0.96 10.91 7.45
N ALA A 23 1.68 10.27 6.52
CA ALA A 23 3.13 10.42 6.39
C ALA A 23 3.53 11.88 6.15
N GLN A 24 2.81 12.58 5.28
CA GLN A 24 3.04 14.00 5.01
C GLN A 24 2.81 14.87 6.25
N ARG A 25 1.69 14.66 6.95
CA ARG A 25 1.36 15.42 8.17
C ARG A 25 2.36 15.21 9.31
N GLN A 26 3.01 14.05 9.34
CA GLN A 26 4.06 13.72 10.30
C GLN A 26 5.46 14.21 9.87
N GLY A 27 5.58 14.92 8.73
CA GLY A 27 6.87 15.38 8.21
C GLY A 27 7.76 14.26 7.65
N ARG A 28 7.16 13.11 7.31
CA ARG A 28 7.84 11.92 6.78
C ARG A 28 7.66 11.74 5.28
N ALA A 29 7.29 12.80 4.57
CA ALA A 29 7.08 12.76 3.13
C ALA A 29 8.36 12.37 2.37
N ASP A 30 9.51 12.93 2.72
CA ASP A 30 10.80 12.59 2.10
C ASP A 30 11.24 11.14 2.34
N ASP A 31 10.88 10.58 3.50
CA ASP A 31 11.14 9.17 3.82
C ASP A 31 10.32 8.25 2.93
N LEU A 32 9.04 8.57 2.75
CA LEU A 32 8.15 7.86 1.84
C LEU A 32 8.65 7.94 0.38
N ASP A 33 9.07 9.11 -0.08
CA ASP A 33 9.63 9.27 -1.42
C ASP A 33 10.90 8.44 -1.64
N ARG A 34 11.78 8.37 -0.63
CA ARG A 34 12.97 7.53 -0.67
C ARG A 34 12.62 6.05 -0.74
N VAL A 35 11.66 5.60 0.05
CA VAL A 35 11.15 4.23 0.01
C VAL A 35 10.58 3.91 -1.36
N VAL A 36 9.72 4.77 -1.91
CA VAL A 36 9.13 4.56 -3.24
C VAL A 36 10.21 4.54 -4.32
N SER A 37 11.16 5.47 -4.29
CA SER A 37 12.30 5.52 -5.21
C SER A 37 13.12 4.24 -5.15
N HIS A 38 13.45 3.78 -3.93
CA HIS A 38 14.17 2.51 -3.71
C HIS A 38 13.41 1.31 -4.29
N LEU A 39 12.09 1.26 -4.10
CA LEU A 39 11.26 0.16 -4.63
C LEU A 39 11.19 0.17 -6.16
N THR A 40 11.17 1.35 -6.78
CA THR A 40 11.20 1.47 -8.26
C THR A 40 12.56 1.15 -8.87
N ASP A 41 13.66 1.43 -8.16
CA ASP A 41 15.03 1.16 -8.63
C ASP A 41 15.47 -0.29 -8.36
N ALA A 42 14.88 -0.94 -7.35
CA ALA A 42 15.13 -2.33 -6.99
C ALA A 42 14.61 -3.29 -8.07
N GLY A 43 15.30 -3.38 -9.21
CA GLY A 43 15.12 -4.40 -10.26
C GLY A 43 15.57 -5.81 -9.84
N GLY A 44 15.57 -6.10 -8.54
CA GLY A 44 16.02 -7.37 -7.96
C GLY A 44 14.91 -8.44 -7.91
N PRO A 45 15.27 -9.69 -7.55
CA PRO A 45 14.32 -10.81 -7.47
C PRO A 45 13.35 -10.72 -6.29
N LEU A 46 13.53 -9.74 -5.40
CA LEU A 46 12.69 -9.55 -4.22
C LEU A 46 11.42 -8.80 -4.61
N ASN A 47 10.29 -9.41 -4.29
CA ASN A 47 8.96 -8.80 -4.40
C ASN A 47 8.93 -7.41 -3.73
N GLN A 48 8.62 -6.37 -4.51
CA GLN A 48 8.57 -4.98 -4.07
C GLN A 48 7.61 -4.78 -2.88
N LEU A 49 6.53 -5.56 -2.80
CA LEU A 49 5.61 -5.50 -1.67
C LEU A 49 6.28 -5.97 -0.38
N GLY A 50 7.07 -7.04 -0.46
CA GLY A 50 7.84 -7.54 0.67
C GLY A 50 8.90 -6.54 1.14
N GLN A 51 9.60 -5.90 0.19
CA GLN A 51 10.56 -4.84 0.51
C GLN A 51 9.89 -3.64 1.19
N LEU A 52 8.72 -3.21 0.70
CA LEU A 52 7.94 -2.15 1.33
C LEU A 52 7.61 -2.48 2.80
N MET A 53 7.19 -3.72 3.09
CA MET A 53 6.89 -4.13 4.46
C MET A 53 8.11 -4.10 5.40
N ILE A 54 9.32 -4.24 4.87
CA ILE A 54 10.56 -4.20 5.68
C ILE A 54 10.94 -2.74 5.98
N LEU A 55 10.70 -1.83 5.03
CA LEU A 55 11.08 -0.42 5.14
C LEU A 55 10.12 0.40 5.99
N LEU A 56 8.87 -0.04 6.14
CA LEU A 56 7.87 0.63 6.97
C LEU A 56 8.06 0.33 8.46
N ASP A 57 7.81 1.33 9.31
CA ASP A 57 7.70 1.12 10.74
C ASP A 57 6.56 0.16 11.09
N GLU A 58 6.67 -0.48 12.25
CA GLU A 58 5.75 -1.53 12.67
C GLU A 58 4.28 -1.11 12.63
N ASP A 59 3.94 0.09 13.12
CA ASP A 59 2.56 0.59 13.13
C ASP A 59 1.98 0.72 11.72
N TRP A 60 2.73 1.32 10.79
CA TRP A 60 2.30 1.49 9.41
C TRP A 60 2.29 0.19 8.63
N ARG A 61 3.27 -0.68 8.89
CA ARG A 61 3.34 -2.03 8.34
C ARG A 61 2.09 -2.81 8.71
N LEU A 62 1.68 -2.80 9.99
CA LEU A 62 0.49 -3.53 10.45
C LEU A 62 -0.80 -2.98 9.84
N MET A 63 -0.95 -1.66 9.75
CA MET A 63 -2.10 -1.03 9.09
C MET A 63 -2.16 -1.42 7.61
N LEU A 64 -1.05 -1.29 6.89
CA LEU A 64 -0.99 -1.59 5.47
C LEU A 64 -1.18 -3.09 5.20
N GLN A 65 -0.57 -3.96 6.00
CA GLN A 65 -0.74 -5.40 5.92
C GLN A 65 -2.21 -5.79 6.09
N THR A 66 -2.90 -5.20 7.07
CA THR A 66 -4.34 -5.44 7.30
C THR A 66 -5.16 -5.09 6.06
N GLU A 67 -4.88 -3.96 5.42
CA GLU A 67 -5.57 -3.52 4.19
C GLU A 67 -5.25 -4.41 2.99
N ILE A 68 -4.00 -4.84 2.83
CA ILE A 68 -3.57 -5.79 1.78
C ILE A 68 -4.29 -7.13 1.95
N GLU A 69 -4.30 -7.68 3.17
CA GLU A 69 -4.96 -8.96 3.45
C GLU A 69 -6.47 -8.88 3.24
N ALA A 70 -7.09 -7.75 3.57
CA ALA A 70 -8.50 -7.52 3.29
C ALA A 70 -8.77 -7.41 1.79
N TYR A 71 -7.90 -6.73 1.03
CA TYR A 71 -8.03 -6.61 -0.42
C TYR A 71 -7.82 -7.94 -1.14
N ARG A 72 -6.83 -8.75 -0.71
CA ARG A 72 -6.63 -10.12 -1.20
C ARG A 72 -7.84 -11.00 -0.94
N ARG A 73 -8.41 -10.94 0.27
CA ARG A 73 -9.64 -11.69 0.62
C ARG A 73 -10.82 -11.31 -0.27
N TRP A 74 -11.00 -10.02 -0.57
CA TRP A 74 -12.06 -9.57 -1.48
C TRP A 74 -11.89 -10.11 -2.90
N HIS A 75 -10.66 -10.13 -3.44
CA HIS A 75 -10.38 -10.76 -4.74
C HIS A 75 -10.65 -12.26 -4.72
N SER A 76 -10.18 -12.95 -3.67
CA SER A 76 -10.39 -14.40 -3.50
C SER A 76 -11.87 -14.76 -3.44
N GLN A 77 -12.71 -13.96 -2.76
CA GLN A 77 -14.17 -14.14 -2.74
C GLN A 77 -14.81 -14.00 -4.12
N LYS A 78 -14.16 -13.31 -5.06
CA LYS A 78 -14.59 -13.18 -6.45
C LYS A 78 -14.01 -14.26 -7.37
N GLY A 79 -13.29 -15.24 -6.83
CA GLY A 79 -12.64 -16.30 -7.59
C GLY A 79 -11.36 -15.86 -8.30
N HIS A 80 -10.75 -14.75 -7.88
CA HIS A 80 -9.50 -14.25 -8.44
C HIS A 80 -8.43 -14.15 -7.35
N GLU A 81 -7.20 -14.52 -7.67
CA GLU A 81 -6.05 -14.21 -6.84
C GLU A 81 -5.37 -12.97 -7.41
N ILE A 82 -5.02 -12.03 -6.54
CA ILE A 82 -4.30 -10.82 -6.93
C ILE A 82 -2.82 -10.98 -6.59
N ALA A 83 -1.96 -10.75 -7.58
CA ALA A 83 -0.51 -10.82 -7.42
C ALA A 83 0.03 -9.57 -6.70
N ASP A 84 1.17 -9.72 -6.04
CA ASP A 84 1.78 -8.63 -5.26
C ASP A 84 2.21 -7.45 -6.14
N GLU A 85 2.63 -7.73 -7.37
CA GLU A 85 2.92 -6.70 -8.38
C GLU A 85 1.68 -5.88 -8.74
N GLN A 86 0.49 -6.49 -8.75
CA GLN A 86 -0.76 -5.77 -8.99
C GLN A 86 -1.12 -4.90 -7.79
N ILE A 87 -0.98 -5.42 -6.57
CA ILE A 87 -1.19 -4.65 -5.33
C ILE A 87 -0.24 -3.45 -5.29
N MET A 88 1.04 -3.65 -5.58
CA MET A 88 2.04 -2.59 -5.67
C MET A 88 1.71 -1.55 -6.73
N ARG A 89 1.22 -1.96 -7.91
CA ARG A 89 0.80 -1.03 -8.97
C ARG A 89 -0.36 -0.14 -8.52
N GLU A 90 -1.35 -0.71 -7.84
CA GLU A 90 -2.48 0.03 -7.29
C GLU A 90 -2.02 1.03 -6.22
N MET A 91 -1.13 0.59 -5.31
CA MET A 91 -0.55 1.47 -4.30
C MET A 91 0.28 2.60 -4.91
N PHE A 92 1.07 2.31 -5.94
CA PHE A 92 1.87 3.31 -6.64
C PHE A 92 0.98 4.33 -7.37
N SER A 93 -0.14 3.90 -7.95
CA SER A 93 -1.15 4.81 -8.50
C SER A 93 -1.70 5.75 -7.42
N ALA A 94 -2.06 5.22 -6.25
CA ALA A 94 -2.51 6.05 -5.12
C ALA A 94 -1.42 7.05 -4.66
N TYR A 95 -0.16 6.64 -4.62
CA TYR A 95 0.98 7.50 -4.32
C TYR A 95 1.13 8.63 -5.34
N GLN A 96 1.10 8.32 -6.64
CA GLN A 96 1.18 9.32 -7.69
C GLN A 96 0.02 10.32 -7.65
N GLU A 97 -1.19 9.88 -7.31
CA GLU A 97 -2.32 10.81 -7.14
C GLU A 97 -2.12 11.79 -5.98
N VAL A 98 -1.49 11.38 -4.88
CA VAL A 98 -1.30 12.23 -3.69
C VAL A 98 -0.03 13.08 -3.76
N ARG A 99 1.06 12.55 -4.34
CA ARG A 99 2.38 13.22 -4.40
C ARG A 99 2.71 13.84 -5.76
N GLY A 100 2.06 13.38 -6.83
CA GLY A 100 2.28 13.87 -8.19
C GLY A 100 1.34 15.00 -8.63
N SER A 101 0.46 15.48 -7.74
CA SER A 101 -0.34 16.72 -7.94
C SER A 101 0.37 17.94 -7.38
#